data_AF-A0A835GIQ8-F1
#
_entry.id   AF-A0A835GIQ8-F1
#
_cell.length_a   1.000
_cell.length_b   1.000
_cell.length_c   1.000
_cell.angle_alpha   90.00
_cell.angle_beta   90.00
_cell.angle_gamma   90.00
#
_symmetry.space_group_name_H-M   'P 1'
#
loop_
_entity.id
_entity.type
_entity.pdbx_description
1 polymer ?
#
loop_
_entity_poly.entity_id
_entity_poly.type
_entity_poly.pdbx_seq_one_letter_code
_entity_poly.pdbx_strand_id
1 'polypeptide(L)'
;MGEPTLEPELTNRLTRYLHTGNEFPRYYPGCWTTHKYFDEDKLPACQDGYYTRFDTIAFALAKCLQVGNSSMKEAAYKAAMKICVTPEQMMLFTKFTRLLKTGNGRGWCRTVKEWYNSKDAMQLAKDVTRVRARHGRSHKTLLRKSHLKVAADDYARDAVVKYAIYGLKHAKQIVGDKEEAKAIFNYIQKVEDFRHCEDPLAAAAIATQNQFTLDHVPGHLLTSQEVWDAVLPEFSLEELLHNIQRIHNMGFLDNDSTTTSILVSLLSNKDKIKKSKVTALEVYITMANYSKKSKPMKYEKAKVALEREARRRTRQIFDTETDTWVWITTKRHPREAKNWGIDQPPNPAVLTALNKLVDLTWALTPPTNARYLITMDMRHHMFKGRHFCKTFTVPAKKGKKAAAKPAPPAGGGDADTEKKSKKHLLAECFYNVNVTPGHAAIVLALQLLKRENHVDLAVFTEEGIQIVSVERNFSNMEEAEFLFRNANLGRVQLDAPINYAMKNHKKYDVFINMVDRTTRYMELDINSRGGAGPAVATVRRRHPPRRYPTTAPLVVMSLASHKVCTTDGTHEGVLDIVGIDEHVPKILDAFVLGQFK
;
A
#
# COMPACT_ATOMS: atom_id res chain seq x y z
N MET A 1 -7.40 -29.44 -32.56
CA MET A 1 -8.36 -29.00 -31.53
C MET A 1 -7.96 -27.59 -31.16
N GLY A 2 -8.77 -26.59 -31.47
CA GLY A 2 -8.47 -25.21 -31.06
C GLY A 2 -8.39 -25.14 -29.53
N GLU A 3 -7.48 -24.33 -29.00
CA GLU A 3 -7.50 -24.00 -27.57
C GLU A 3 -8.92 -23.51 -27.23
N PRO A 4 -9.54 -24.01 -26.14
CA PRO A 4 -10.84 -23.52 -25.73
C PRO A 4 -10.72 -22.02 -25.47
N THR A 5 -11.32 -21.20 -26.33
CA THR A 5 -11.42 -19.77 -26.15
C THR A 5 -12.20 -19.52 -24.87
N LEU A 6 -11.49 -19.05 -23.83
CA LEU A 6 -12.10 -18.64 -22.57
C LEU A 6 -13.17 -17.59 -22.86
N GLU A 7 -14.33 -17.71 -22.20
CA GLU A 7 -15.40 -16.72 -22.30
C GLU A 7 -14.83 -15.34 -21.92
N PRO A 8 -14.91 -14.32 -22.82
CA PRO A 8 -14.28 -13.02 -22.59
C PRO A 8 -14.71 -12.37 -21.27
N GLU A 9 -15.97 -12.53 -20.88
CA GLU A 9 -16.49 -11.98 -19.62
C GLU A 9 -15.79 -12.58 -18.38
N LEU A 10 -15.55 -13.91 -18.39
CA LEU A 10 -14.84 -14.58 -17.29
C LEU A 10 -13.37 -14.18 -17.24
N THR A 11 -12.73 -14.06 -18.40
CA THR A 11 -11.35 -13.55 -18.50
C THR A 11 -11.25 -12.14 -17.91
N ASN A 12 -12.17 -11.24 -18.27
CA ASN A 12 -12.20 -9.87 -17.78
C ASN A 12 -12.44 -9.80 -16.26
N ARG A 13 -13.34 -10.62 -15.71
CA ARG A 13 -13.58 -10.68 -14.26
C ARG A 13 -12.35 -11.14 -13.50
N LEU A 14 -11.61 -12.10 -14.05
CA LEU A 14 -10.39 -12.56 -13.45
C LEU A 14 -9.27 -11.52 -13.54
N THR A 15 -9.02 -10.93 -14.71
CA THR A 15 -7.97 -9.91 -14.87
C THR A 15 -8.22 -8.74 -13.93
N ARG A 16 -9.49 -8.30 -13.78
CA ARG A 16 -9.90 -7.33 -12.75
C ARG A 16 -9.51 -7.78 -11.35
N TYR A 17 -9.83 -9.00 -10.95
CA TYR A 17 -9.49 -9.50 -9.61
C TYR A 17 -7.98 -9.46 -9.34
N LEU A 18 -7.15 -9.80 -10.33
CA LEU A 18 -5.70 -9.79 -10.14
C LEU A 18 -5.17 -8.38 -9.84
N HIS A 19 -5.79 -7.37 -10.42
CA HIS A 19 -5.43 -5.97 -10.22
C HIS A 19 -6.09 -5.34 -8.98
N THR A 20 -7.34 -5.67 -8.69
CA THR A 20 -8.15 -4.96 -7.68
C THR A 20 -8.48 -5.79 -6.43
N GLY A 21 -8.24 -7.09 -6.45
CA GLY A 21 -8.72 -8.03 -5.44
C GLY A 21 -10.24 -8.25 -5.47
N ASN A 22 -10.92 -7.76 -6.50
CA ASN A 22 -12.36 -7.81 -6.66
C ASN A 22 -12.74 -8.12 -8.12
N GLU A 23 -13.76 -8.93 -8.33
CA GLU A 23 -14.27 -9.24 -9.67
C GLU A 23 -14.99 -8.03 -10.30
N PHE A 24 -15.46 -7.11 -9.46
CA PHE A 24 -16.00 -5.82 -9.89
C PHE A 24 -14.85 -4.82 -10.11
N PRO A 25 -15.02 -3.84 -11.01
CA PRO A 25 -14.03 -2.80 -11.26
C PRO A 25 -14.02 -1.76 -10.13
N ARG A 26 -13.73 -2.22 -8.91
CA ARG A 26 -13.64 -1.42 -7.68
C ARG A 26 -12.37 -1.78 -6.94
N TYR A 27 -11.51 -0.79 -6.75
CA TYR A 27 -10.30 -0.93 -5.96
C TYR A 27 -10.46 -0.32 -4.57
N TYR A 28 -10.07 -1.09 -3.55
CA TYR A 28 -9.98 -0.64 -2.17
C TYR A 28 -8.52 -0.77 -1.72
N PRO A 29 -7.86 0.35 -1.42
CA PRO A 29 -6.52 0.39 -0.84
C PRO A 29 -6.38 -0.37 0.49
N GLY A 30 -5.15 -0.56 0.95
CA GLY A 30 -4.87 -1.06 2.30
C GLY A 30 -4.86 -2.59 2.43
N CYS A 31 -5.19 -3.15 3.60
CA CYS A 31 -4.95 -4.58 3.88
C CYS A 31 -6.11 -5.48 3.43
N TRP A 32 -5.95 -6.17 2.31
CA TRP A 32 -6.98 -7.00 1.68
C TRP A 32 -7.44 -8.20 2.51
N THR A 33 -6.60 -8.68 3.44
CA THR A 33 -7.01 -9.75 4.39
C THR A 33 -8.18 -9.33 5.29
N THR A 34 -8.38 -8.03 5.52
CA THR A 34 -9.42 -7.50 6.41
C THR A 34 -10.78 -7.40 5.70
N HIS A 35 -10.80 -7.39 4.37
CA HIS A 35 -12.01 -7.18 3.56
C HIS A 35 -12.61 -8.47 2.99
N LYS A 36 -12.11 -9.64 3.42
CA LYS A 36 -12.53 -10.96 2.92
C LYS A 36 -12.45 -11.08 1.38
N TYR A 37 -11.49 -10.40 0.73
CA TYR A 37 -11.22 -10.55 -0.71
C TYR A 37 -10.70 -11.95 -1.12
N PHE A 38 -10.67 -12.88 -0.17
CA PHE A 38 -10.15 -14.24 -0.30
C PHE A 38 -11.21 -15.27 0.14
N ASP A 39 -12.49 -14.99 -0.09
CA ASP A 39 -13.61 -15.92 0.15
C ASP A 39 -13.67 -17.01 -0.94
N GLU A 40 -14.18 -18.19 -0.54
CA GLU A 40 -14.14 -19.42 -1.36
C GLU A 40 -14.93 -19.32 -2.67
N ASP A 41 -15.91 -18.45 -2.83
CA ASP A 41 -16.83 -18.51 -3.98
C ASP A 41 -16.33 -17.78 -5.24
N LYS A 42 -15.07 -17.31 -5.27
CA LYS A 42 -14.58 -16.43 -6.33
C LYS A 42 -13.29 -16.96 -6.96
N LEU A 43 -13.32 -17.06 -8.30
CA LEU A 43 -12.21 -17.07 -9.30
C LEU A 43 -11.83 -18.39 -10.04
N PRO A 44 -11.66 -18.31 -11.37
CA PRO A 44 -10.80 -19.15 -12.21
C PRO A 44 -9.38 -18.53 -12.50
N ALA A 45 -8.53 -19.18 -13.33
CA ALA A 45 -7.04 -19.09 -13.34
C ALA A 45 -6.33 -18.05 -14.26
N CYS A 46 -5.13 -17.56 -13.87
CA CYS A 46 -4.35 -16.47 -14.50
C CYS A 46 -3.02 -16.88 -15.19
N GLN A 47 -2.54 -16.07 -16.16
CA GLN A 47 -1.17 -16.04 -16.74
C GLN A 47 -0.37 -14.75 -16.44
N ASP A 48 0.95 -14.81 -16.65
CA ASP A 48 2.03 -13.98 -16.08
C ASP A 48 1.90 -12.44 -16.19
N GLY A 49 2.33 -11.73 -15.13
CA GLY A 49 2.66 -10.29 -15.15
C GLY A 49 1.55 -9.29 -14.82
N TYR A 50 0.28 -9.67 -14.95
CA TYR A 50 -0.88 -8.77 -14.81
C TYR A 50 -1.51 -8.80 -13.41
N TYR A 51 -0.74 -8.40 -12.39
CA TYR A 51 -1.29 -8.22 -11.05
C TYR A 51 -0.69 -7.01 -10.35
N THR A 52 -1.52 -6.34 -9.56
CA THR A 52 -1.07 -5.20 -8.76
C THR A 52 -0.34 -5.70 -7.52
N ARG A 53 -0.89 -6.74 -6.86
CA ARG A 53 -0.39 -7.30 -5.60
C ARG A 53 -0.21 -8.81 -5.71
N PHE A 54 0.83 -9.34 -5.07
CA PHE A 54 1.14 -10.76 -5.16
C PHE A 54 0.09 -11.65 -4.47
N ASP A 55 -0.63 -11.13 -3.46
CA ASP A 55 -1.65 -11.88 -2.74
C ASP A 55 -2.77 -12.43 -3.65
N THR A 56 -3.22 -11.67 -4.67
CA THR A 56 -4.32 -12.08 -5.56
C THR A 56 -3.93 -13.23 -6.45
N ILE A 57 -2.76 -13.15 -7.09
CA ILE A 57 -2.28 -14.24 -7.95
C ILE A 57 -2.01 -15.52 -7.13
N ALA A 58 -1.42 -15.38 -5.94
CA ALA A 58 -1.18 -16.51 -5.06
C ALA A 58 -2.49 -17.18 -4.59
N PHE A 59 -3.52 -16.38 -4.29
CA PHE A 59 -4.85 -16.89 -3.94
C PHE A 59 -5.55 -17.55 -5.13
N ALA A 60 -5.56 -16.90 -6.29
CA ALA A 60 -6.18 -17.43 -7.51
C ALA A 60 -5.57 -18.79 -7.89
N LEU A 61 -4.24 -18.92 -7.89
CA LEU A 61 -3.57 -20.20 -8.12
C LEU A 61 -3.98 -21.26 -7.10
N ALA A 62 -4.05 -20.91 -5.82
CA ALA A 62 -4.51 -21.85 -4.79
C ALA A 62 -5.98 -22.26 -5.00
N LYS A 63 -6.84 -21.34 -5.45
CA LYS A 63 -8.24 -21.62 -5.77
C LYS A 63 -8.37 -22.59 -6.94
N CYS A 64 -7.57 -22.40 -7.99
CA CYS A 64 -7.48 -23.33 -9.13
C CYS A 64 -7.13 -24.75 -8.69
N LEU A 65 -6.28 -24.90 -7.67
CA LEU A 65 -5.94 -26.22 -7.11
C LEU A 65 -7.10 -26.86 -6.34
N GLN A 66 -7.96 -26.04 -5.71
CA GLN A 66 -9.11 -26.51 -4.95
C GLN A 66 -10.22 -27.03 -5.88
N VAL A 67 -10.59 -26.25 -6.90
CA VAL A 67 -11.75 -26.53 -7.75
C VAL A 67 -11.42 -27.23 -9.08
N GLY A 68 -10.18 -27.10 -9.55
CA GLY A 68 -9.79 -27.53 -10.90
C GLY A 68 -9.73 -29.04 -11.10
N ASN A 69 -9.82 -29.47 -12.36
CA ASN A 69 -9.52 -30.84 -12.78
C ASN A 69 -8.00 -31.10 -12.83
N SER A 70 -7.57 -32.33 -13.14
CA SER A 70 -6.15 -32.70 -13.15
C SER A 70 -5.27 -31.80 -14.03
N SER A 71 -5.73 -31.46 -15.24
CA SER A 71 -5.01 -30.58 -16.17
C SER A 71 -4.85 -29.16 -15.60
N MET A 72 -5.92 -28.61 -15.03
CA MET A 72 -5.89 -27.29 -14.39
C MET A 72 -4.98 -27.26 -13.17
N LYS A 73 -4.99 -28.33 -12.35
CA LYS A 73 -4.09 -28.43 -11.19
C LYS A 73 -2.62 -28.46 -11.63
N GLU A 74 -2.30 -29.22 -12.68
CA GLU A 74 -0.95 -29.28 -13.23
C GLU A 74 -0.51 -27.91 -13.77
N ALA A 75 -1.37 -27.23 -14.54
CA ALA A 75 -1.09 -25.89 -15.04
C ALA A 75 -0.90 -24.88 -13.89
N ALA A 76 -1.74 -24.91 -12.87
CA ALA A 76 -1.62 -24.04 -11.70
C ALA A 76 -0.32 -24.28 -10.92
N TYR A 77 0.12 -25.53 -10.78
CA TYR A 77 1.42 -25.84 -10.18
C TYR A 77 2.60 -25.35 -11.03
N LYS A 78 2.55 -25.52 -12.36
CA LYS A 78 3.54 -24.98 -13.29
C LYS A 78 3.63 -23.45 -13.23
N ALA A 79 2.50 -22.78 -13.16
CA ALA A 79 2.44 -21.33 -12.98
C ALA A 79 2.98 -20.90 -11.60
N ALA A 80 2.61 -21.62 -10.53
CA ALA A 80 3.12 -21.34 -9.19
C ALA A 80 4.66 -21.47 -9.11
N MET A 81 5.26 -22.44 -9.82
CA MET A 81 6.72 -22.57 -9.92
C MET A 81 7.40 -21.37 -10.56
N LYS A 82 6.80 -20.79 -11.60
CA LYS A 82 7.34 -19.60 -12.29
C LYS A 82 7.19 -18.33 -11.46
N ILE A 83 6.03 -18.16 -10.84
CA ILE A 83 5.62 -16.91 -10.18
C ILE A 83 6.16 -16.81 -8.74
N CYS A 84 6.23 -17.93 -8.01
CA CYS A 84 6.72 -17.95 -6.63
C CYS A 84 8.25 -18.05 -6.58
N VAL A 85 8.97 -17.00 -6.95
CA VAL A 85 10.44 -17.00 -7.03
C VAL A 85 11.10 -16.91 -5.64
N THR A 86 10.53 -16.10 -4.74
CA THR A 86 11.10 -15.85 -3.41
C THR A 86 10.50 -16.76 -2.32
N PRO A 87 11.20 -16.97 -1.18
CA PRO A 87 10.66 -17.70 -0.03
C PRO A 87 9.30 -17.18 0.43
N GLU A 88 9.12 -15.87 0.51
CA GLU A 88 7.89 -15.23 0.99
C GLU A 88 6.71 -15.48 0.07
N GLN A 89 6.96 -15.43 -1.24
CA GLN A 89 5.98 -15.74 -2.27
C GLN A 89 5.52 -17.20 -2.18
N MET A 90 6.48 -18.14 -2.10
CA MET A 90 6.19 -19.57 -1.92
C MET A 90 5.44 -19.83 -0.59
N MET A 91 5.84 -19.15 0.49
CA MET A 91 5.15 -19.24 1.79
C MET A 91 3.74 -18.62 1.76
N LEU A 92 3.51 -17.57 0.98
CA LEU A 92 2.17 -16.99 0.80
C LEU A 92 1.26 -17.92 0.00
N PHE A 93 1.73 -18.46 -1.12
CA PHE A 93 1.00 -19.47 -1.90
C PHE A 93 0.66 -20.70 -1.04
N THR A 94 1.63 -21.20 -0.25
CA THR A 94 1.40 -22.33 0.65
C THR A 94 0.53 -21.99 1.87
N LYS A 95 0.43 -20.71 2.26
CA LYS A 95 -0.60 -20.23 3.20
C LYS A 95 -1.99 -20.35 2.58
N PHE A 96 -2.20 -19.90 1.34
CA PHE A 96 -3.52 -19.95 0.71
C PHE A 96 -3.97 -21.38 0.40
N THR A 97 -3.08 -22.26 -0.07
CA THR A 97 -3.42 -23.68 -0.23
C THR A 97 -3.88 -24.30 1.09
N ARG A 98 -3.22 -23.98 2.22
CA ARG A 98 -3.68 -24.41 3.56
C ARG A 98 -5.06 -23.87 3.91
N LEU A 99 -5.28 -22.57 3.67
CA LEU A 99 -6.54 -21.89 4.01
C LEU A 99 -7.72 -22.51 3.25
N LEU A 100 -7.52 -22.78 1.95
CA LEU A 100 -8.50 -23.44 1.08
C LEU A 100 -8.51 -24.96 1.21
N LYS A 101 -7.83 -25.53 2.21
CA LYS A 101 -7.70 -26.97 2.46
C LYS A 101 -7.33 -27.78 1.22
N THR A 102 -6.48 -27.20 0.37
CA THR A 102 -5.91 -27.82 -0.83
C THR A 102 -4.39 -27.87 -0.74
N GLY A 103 -3.74 -28.50 -1.72
CA GLY A 103 -2.32 -28.84 -1.62
C GLY A 103 -2.06 -29.96 -0.61
N ASN A 104 -0.81 -30.39 -0.49
CA ASN A 104 -0.36 -31.61 0.21
C ASN A 104 -0.59 -32.95 -0.53
N GLY A 105 -1.18 -32.95 -1.72
CA GLY A 105 -1.19 -34.12 -2.61
C GLY A 105 0.14 -34.31 -3.37
N ARG A 106 0.23 -35.36 -4.20
CA ARG A 106 1.44 -35.68 -4.99
C ARG A 106 1.93 -34.50 -5.85
N GLY A 107 1.02 -33.77 -6.49
CA GLY A 107 1.35 -32.58 -7.28
C GLY A 107 2.02 -31.48 -6.45
N TRP A 108 1.43 -31.14 -5.30
CA TRP A 108 2.02 -30.17 -4.37
C TRP A 108 3.41 -30.59 -3.88
N CYS A 109 3.57 -31.87 -3.50
CA CYS A 109 4.87 -32.38 -3.06
C CYS A 109 5.90 -32.25 -4.18
N ARG A 110 5.53 -32.58 -5.43
CA ARG A 110 6.42 -32.43 -6.60
C ARG A 110 6.83 -30.96 -6.80
N THR A 111 5.88 -30.04 -6.83
CA THR A 111 6.13 -28.60 -7.00
C THR A 111 7.06 -28.04 -5.92
N VAL A 112 6.79 -28.35 -4.65
CA VAL A 112 7.65 -27.87 -3.57
C VAL A 112 9.06 -28.45 -3.68
N LYS A 113 9.20 -29.75 -3.99
CA LYS A 113 10.52 -30.36 -4.22
C LYS A 113 11.28 -29.68 -5.34
N GLU A 114 10.60 -29.48 -6.47
CA GLU A 114 11.16 -28.85 -7.66
C GLU A 114 11.65 -27.43 -7.36
N TRP A 115 10.90 -26.66 -6.56
CA TRP A 115 11.30 -25.31 -6.15
C TRP A 115 12.61 -25.26 -5.35
N TYR A 116 12.84 -26.24 -4.46
CA TYR A 116 14.09 -26.35 -3.72
C TYR A 116 15.23 -26.86 -4.61
N ASN A 117 14.96 -27.81 -5.49
CA ASN A 117 15.95 -28.41 -6.38
C ASN A 117 16.36 -27.50 -7.53
N SER A 118 15.49 -26.59 -7.99
CA SER A 118 15.77 -25.66 -9.08
C SER A 118 16.69 -24.51 -8.69
N LYS A 119 16.98 -24.34 -7.39
CA LYS A 119 17.84 -23.27 -6.89
C LYS A 119 19.28 -23.76 -6.76
N ASP A 120 20.21 -22.87 -7.06
CA ASP A 120 21.61 -23.01 -6.66
C ASP A 120 21.71 -23.16 -5.13
N ALA A 121 22.65 -23.97 -4.66
CA ALA A 121 22.78 -24.30 -3.24
C ALA A 121 23.12 -23.07 -2.39
N MET A 122 24.00 -22.18 -2.86
CA MET A 122 24.34 -20.95 -2.13
C MET A 122 23.18 -19.98 -2.13
N GLN A 123 22.47 -19.83 -3.26
CA GLN A 123 21.25 -19.00 -3.29
C GLN A 123 20.16 -19.56 -2.37
N LEU A 124 20.01 -20.89 -2.30
CA LEU A 124 19.07 -21.52 -1.38
C LEU A 124 19.47 -21.29 0.09
N ALA A 125 20.78 -21.34 0.40
CA ALA A 125 21.28 -21.00 1.73
C ALA A 125 20.89 -19.58 2.12
N LYS A 126 21.14 -18.59 1.26
CA LYS A 126 20.74 -17.18 1.44
C LYS A 126 19.23 -17.03 1.65
N ASP A 127 18.42 -17.70 0.84
CA ASP A 127 16.96 -17.67 0.92
C ASP A 127 16.44 -18.22 2.27
N VAL A 128 16.93 -19.40 2.66
CA VAL A 128 16.49 -20.11 3.87
C VAL A 128 16.95 -19.40 5.14
N THR A 129 18.14 -18.81 5.13
CA THR A 129 18.64 -18.04 6.26
C THR A 129 17.95 -16.69 6.35
N ARG A 130 17.73 -15.97 5.26
CA ARG A 130 17.03 -14.66 5.27
C ARG A 130 15.58 -14.80 5.75
N VAL A 131 14.82 -15.75 5.22
CA VAL A 131 13.39 -15.92 5.54
C VAL A 131 13.13 -17.30 6.12
N ARG A 132 13.43 -17.48 7.41
CA ARG A 132 13.16 -18.75 8.10
C ARG A 132 11.67 -19.15 8.05
N ALA A 133 10.79 -18.17 8.22
CA ALA A 133 9.34 -18.35 8.22
C ALA A 133 8.60 -17.05 7.88
N ARG A 134 7.51 -17.16 7.12
CA ARG A 134 6.56 -16.07 6.85
C ARG A 134 5.18 -16.65 6.61
N HIS A 135 4.13 -15.84 6.81
CA HIS A 135 2.74 -16.24 6.56
C HIS A 135 2.29 -17.53 7.29
N GLY A 136 2.91 -17.85 8.44
CA GLY A 136 2.61 -19.06 9.21
C GLY A 136 3.14 -20.36 8.59
N ARG A 137 4.15 -20.27 7.71
CA ARG A 137 4.88 -21.38 7.09
C ARG A 137 6.39 -21.17 7.28
N SER A 138 7.14 -22.26 7.37
CA SER A 138 8.61 -22.24 7.44
C SER A 138 9.21 -23.24 6.47
N HIS A 139 10.46 -23.03 6.06
CA HIS A 139 11.16 -23.99 5.19
C HIS A 139 11.17 -25.40 5.81
N LYS A 140 11.40 -25.52 7.12
CA LYS A 140 11.29 -26.79 7.87
C LYS A 140 9.97 -27.51 7.63
N THR A 141 8.85 -26.78 7.69
CA THR A 141 7.52 -27.39 7.46
C THR A 141 7.29 -27.79 6.01
N LEU A 142 7.80 -27.02 5.05
CA LEU A 142 7.66 -27.32 3.62
C LEU A 142 8.51 -28.52 3.21
N LEU A 143 9.76 -28.57 3.66
CA LEU A 143 10.69 -29.68 3.40
C LEU A 143 10.17 -31.00 3.97
N ARG A 144 9.73 -31.00 5.24
CA ARG A 144 9.18 -32.20 5.88
C ARG A 144 7.91 -32.69 5.19
N LYS A 145 6.96 -31.79 4.89
CA LYS A 145 5.69 -32.17 4.26
C LYS A 145 5.83 -32.61 2.81
N SER A 146 6.76 -32.02 2.06
CA SER A 146 7.00 -32.42 0.68
C SER A 146 7.75 -33.74 0.59
N HIS A 147 8.42 -34.18 1.67
CA HIS A 147 9.36 -35.31 1.66
C HIS A 147 10.47 -35.10 0.62
N LEU A 148 11.10 -33.91 0.64
CA LEU A 148 12.25 -33.63 -0.23
C LEU A 148 13.38 -34.63 0.06
N LYS A 149 13.89 -35.23 -1.02
CA LYS A 149 15.14 -35.99 -1.02
C LYS A 149 16.10 -35.26 -1.96
N VAL A 150 17.26 -34.88 -1.43
CA VAL A 150 18.35 -34.33 -2.23
C VAL A 150 19.08 -35.49 -2.91
N ALA A 151 19.64 -35.24 -4.09
CA ALA A 151 20.45 -36.24 -4.79
C ALA A 151 21.69 -36.61 -3.96
N ALA A 152 22.16 -37.85 -4.06
CA ALA A 152 23.21 -38.39 -3.17
C ALA A 152 24.57 -37.71 -3.35
N ASP A 153 24.80 -37.12 -4.52
CA ASP A 153 25.99 -36.39 -4.94
C ASP A 153 25.90 -34.88 -4.65
N ASP A 154 24.72 -34.34 -4.33
CA ASP A 154 24.53 -32.91 -4.07
C ASP A 154 24.66 -32.57 -2.57
N TYR A 155 25.89 -32.66 -2.07
CA TYR A 155 26.21 -32.37 -0.68
C TYR A 155 25.97 -30.90 -0.29
N ALA A 156 26.14 -29.98 -1.25
CA ALA A 156 25.94 -28.55 -1.02
C ALA A 156 24.46 -28.23 -0.71
N ARG A 157 23.51 -28.75 -1.50
CA ARG A 157 22.07 -28.57 -1.22
C ARG A 157 21.64 -29.40 -0.01
N ASP A 158 22.20 -30.60 0.18
CA ASP A 158 21.87 -31.41 1.37
C ASP A 158 22.26 -30.67 2.65
N ALA A 159 23.42 -30.01 2.70
CA ALA A 159 23.82 -29.16 3.82
C ALA A 159 22.76 -28.10 4.18
N VAL A 160 22.19 -27.41 3.18
CA VAL A 160 21.12 -26.42 3.40
C VAL A 160 19.84 -27.07 3.92
N VAL A 161 19.43 -28.19 3.33
CA VAL A 161 18.20 -28.91 3.71
C VAL A 161 18.33 -29.48 5.13
N LYS A 162 19.47 -30.07 5.48
CA LYS A 162 19.75 -30.58 6.83
C LYS A 162 19.78 -29.43 7.84
N TYR A 163 20.41 -28.30 7.52
CA TYR A 163 20.37 -27.10 8.36
C TYR A 163 18.93 -26.62 8.61
N ALA A 164 18.11 -26.52 7.56
CA ALA A 164 16.73 -26.07 7.68
C ALA A 164 15.87 -26.99 8.57
N ILE A 165 16.15 -28.29 8.59
CA ILE A 165 15.37 -29.30 9.33
C ILE A 165 15.87 -29.49 10.76
N TYR A 166 17.19 -29.59 10.94
CA TYR A 166 17.84 -30.03 12.19
C TYR A 166 18.65 -28.94 12.89
N GLY A 167 18.94 -27.83 12.22
CA GLY A 167 19.82 -26.77 12.71
C GLY A 167 21.31 -27.04 12.43
N LEU A 168 22.15 -26.02 12.66
CA LEU A 168 23.55 -26.00 12.20
C LEU A 168 24.41 -27.11 12.79
N LYS A 169 24.34 -27.33 14.11
CA LYS A 169 25.16 -28.33 14.81
C LYS A 169 24.96 -29.73 14.23
N HIS A 170 23.72 -30.18 14.11
CA HIS A 170 23.38 -31.50 13.59
C HIS A 170 23.66 -31.60 12.09
N ALA A 171 23.43 -30.53 11.32
CA ALA A 171 23.75 -30.54 9.89
C ALA A 171 25.25 -30.74 9.62
N LYS A 172 26.12 -30.06 10.38
CA LYS A 172 27.58 -30.26 10.31
C LYS A 172 28.00 -31.68 10.66
N GLN A 173 27.33 -32.34 11.61
CA GLN A 173 27.61 -33.74 11.96
C GLN A 173 27.26 -34.73 10.85
N ILE A 174 26.26 -34.42 10.01
CA ILE A 174 25.76 -35.34 8.97
C ILE A 174 26.51 -35.17 7.64
N VAL A 175 26.83 -33.93 7.26
CA VAL A 175 27.38 -33.61 5.91
C VAL A 175 28.57 -32.65 5.94
N GLY A 176 29.10 -32.30 7.12
CA GLY A 176 30.16 -31.29 7.26
C GLY A 176 31.55 -31.74 6.83
N ASP A 177 31.77 -33.04 6.63
CA ASP A 177 33.01 -33.63 6.12
C ASP A 177 33.21 -33.40 4.61
N LYS A 178 32.14 -33.08 3.87
CA LYS A 178 32.18 -32.88 2.41
C LYS A 178 32.67 -31.49 2.03
N GLU A 179 33.58 -31.41 1.07
CA GLU A 179 34.19 -30.15 0.61
C GLU A 179 33.13 -29.16 0.09
N GLU A 180 32.17 -29.64 -0.70
CA GLU A 180 31.13 -28.83 -1.33
C GLU A 180 30.18 -28.22 -0.28
N ALA A 181 30.03 -28.86 0.88
CA ALA A 181 29.23 -28.36 1.99
C ALA A 181 29.94 -27.28 2.82
N LYS A 182 31.27 -27.18 2.77
CA LYS A 182 32.04 -26.24 3.60
C LYS A 182 31.70 -24.79 3.31
N ALA A 183 31.63 -24.40 2.02
CA ALA A 183 31.28 -23.03 1.64
C ALA A 183 29.87 -22.64 2.13
N ILE A 184 28.92 -23.57 2.04
CA ILE A 184 27.55 -23.40 2.54
C ILE A 184 27.54 -23.23 4.05
N PHE A 185 28.19 -24.12 4.79
CA PHE A 185 28.26 -24.02 6.24
C PHE A 185 29.02 -22.80 6.73
N ASN A 186 30.04 -22.33 6.01
CA ASN A 186 30.75 -21.10 6.31
C ASN A 186 29.80 -19.90 6.21
N TYR A 187 29.02 -19.79 5.13
CA TYR A 187 28.02 -18.74 5.00
C TYR A 187 26.95 -18.81 6.11
N ILE A 188 26.38 -20.00 6.34
CA ILE A 188 25.36 -20.18 7.38
C ILE A 188 25.92 -19.87 8.77
N GLN A 189 27.16 -20.24 9.05
CA GLN A 189 27.84 -19.93 10.31
C GLN A 189 27.90 -18.42 10.51
N LYS A 190 28.31 -17.63 9.51
CA LYS A 190 28.32 -16.15 9.61
C LYS A 190 26.94 -15.57 9.94
N VAL A 191 25.86 -16.13 9.39
CA VAL A 191 24.49 -15.70 9.72
C VAL A 191 24.12 -16.09 11.16
N GLU A 192 24.50 -17.28 11.63
CA GLU A 192 24.27 -17.67 13.02
C GLU A 192 25.14 -16.84 13.98
N ASP A 193 26.39 -16.55 13.66
CA ASP A 193 27.28 -15.72 14.47
C ASP A 193 26.69 -14.32 14.65
N PHE A 194 26.20 -13.71 13.56
CA PHE A 194 25.47 -12.44 13.62
C PHE A 194 24.24 -12.50 14.53
N ARG A 195 23.47 -13.60 14.47
CA ARG A 195 22.25 -13.77 15.27
C ARG A 195 22.50 -13.95 16.75
N HIS A 196 23.59 -14.60 17.11
CA HIS A 196 23.98 -14.84 18.50
C HIS A 196 24.89 -13.73 19.04
N CYS A 197 25.32 -12.79 18.20
CA CYS A 197 26.06 -11.63 18.63
C CYS A 197 25.20 -10.75 19.55
N GLU A 198 25.73 -10.41 20.72
CA GLU A 198 25.10 -9.53 21.69
C GLU A 198 25.67 -8.11 21.64
N ASP A 199 26.88 -7.94 21.11
CA ASP A 199 27.54 -6.65 20.96
C ASP A 199 27.08 -5.93 19.68
N PRO A 200 26.43 -4.76 19.78
CA PRO A 200 25.99 -3.97 18.63
C PRO A 200 27.08 -3.64 17.60
N LEU A 201 28.29 -3.29 18.04
CA LEU A 201 29.36 -2.85 17.14
C LEU A 201 29.95 -4.03 16.36
N ALA A 202 30.24 -5.13 17.04
CA ALA A 202 30.65 -6.37 16.37
C ALA A 202 29.56 -6.87 15.42
N ALA A 203 28.29 -6.82 15.82
CA ALA A 203 27.17 -7.20 14.96
C ALA A 203 27.09 -6.32 13.70
N ALA A 204 27.24 -5.00 13.84
CA ALA A 204 27.27 -4.06 12.72
C ALA A 204 28.41 -4.38 11.75
N ALA A 205 29.61 -4.69 12.25
CA ALA A 205 30.74 -5.10 11.40
C ALA A 205 30.45 -6.39 10.62
N ILE A 206 29.86 -7.40 11.27
CA ILE A 206 29.46 -8.65 10.62
C ILE A 206 28.40 -8.38 9.53
N ALA A 207 27.41 -7.52 9.81
CA ALA A 207 26.36 -7.16 8.87
C ALA A 207 26.92 -6.49 7.61
N THR A 208 27.80 -5.50 7.77
CA THR A 208 28.46 -4.79 6.66
C THR A 208 29.32 -5.72 5.82
N GLN A 209 30.17 -6.54 6.45
CA GLN A 209 31.07 -7.46 5.74
C GLN A 209 30.32 -8.47 4.86
N ASN A 210 29.10 -8.82 5.24
CA ASN A 210 28.30 -9.86 4.58
C ASN A 210 27.07 -9.32 3.86
N GLN A 211 26.91 -7.99 3.76
CA GLN A 211 25.78 -7.31 3.10
C GLN A 211 24.42 -7.83 3.60
N PHE A 212 24.29 -7.97 4.92
CA PHE A 212 23.05 -8.47 5.50
C PHE A 212 21.95 -7.41 5.45
N THR A 213 20.75 -7.86 5.11
CA THR A 213 19.53 -7.04 5.14
C THR A 213 18.81 -7.13 6.49
N LEU A 214 17.81 -6.27 6.70
CA LEU A 214 17.00 -6.22 7.92
C LEU A 214 16.38 -7.57 8.33
N ASP A 215 16.06 -8.43 7.37
CA ASP A 215 15.49 -9.77 7.62
C ASP A 215 16.45 -10.68 8.41
N HIS A 216 17.77 -10.43 8.35
CA HIS A 216 18.77 -11.18 9.11
C HIS A 216 18.86 -10.72 10.57
N VAL A 217 18.44 -9.48 10.87
CA VAL A 217 18.65 -8.83 12.17
C VAL A 217 17.75 -9.46 13.23
N PRO A 218 18.32 -10.03 14.31
CA PRO A 218 17.54 -10.62 15.39
C PRO A 218 16.83 -9.56 16.24
N GLY A 219 15.80 -10.01 16.99
CA GLY A 219 14.91 -9.16 17.77
C GLY A 219 15.62 -8.16 18.69
N HIS A 220 16.65 -8.61 19.40
CA HIS A 220 17.40 -7.80 20.38
C HIS A 220 18.29 -6.73 19.74
N LEU A 221 18.77 -6.95 18.51
CA LEU A 221 19.62 -6.00 17.79
C LEU A 221 18.82 -4.92 17.03
N LEU A 222 17.51 -5.09 16.88
CA LEU A 222 16.65 -4.10 16.22
C LEU A 222 16.56 -2.75 16.96
N THR A 223 17.03 -2.70 18.20
CA THR A 223 17.10 -1.48 19.02
C THR A 223 18.50 -0.85 19.08
N SER A 224 19.46 -1.32 18.27
CA SER A 224 20.80 -0.72 18.14
C SER A 224 20.86 0.16 16.91
N GLN A 225 21.34 1.39 17.07
CA GLN A 225 21.52 2.33 15.97
C GLN A 225 22.63 1.86 15.01
N GLU A 226 23.71 1.33 15.55
CA GLU A 226 24.89 0.85 14.82
C GLU A 226 24.53 -0.27 13.83
N VAL A 227 23.63 -1.18 14.24
CA VAL A 227 23.15 -2.26 13.38
C VAL A 227 22.24 -1.71 12.27
N TRP A 228 21.43 -0.68 12.53
CA TRP A 228 20.65 -0.02 11.48
C TRP A 228 21.55 0.68 10.46
N ASP A 229 22.59 1.38 10.92
CA ASP A 229 23.57 2.05 10.05
C ASP A 229 24.25 1.06 9.10
N ALA A 230 24.56 -0.15 9.59
CA ALA A 230 25.18 -1.19 8.78
C ALA A 230 24.26 -1.77 7.70
N VAL A 231 22.96 -1.93 7.98
CA VAL A 231 22.02 -2.59 7.04
C VAL A 231 21.29 -1.64 6.11
N LEU A 232 21.16 -0.35 6.47
CA LEU A 232 20.45 0.66 5.66
C LEU A 232 20.98 0.80 4.21
N PRO A 233 22.30 0.77 3.95
CA PRO A 233 22.84 0.87 2.59
C PRO A 233 22.32 -0.21 1.63
N GLU A 234 21.97 -1.39 2.15
CA GLU A 234 21.46 -2.52 1.36
C GLU A 234 19.98 -2.38 0.98
N PHE A 235 19.25 -1.42 1.55
CA PHE A 235 17.80 -1.29 1.31
C PHE A 235 17.51 -0.75 -0.09
N SER A 236 16.47 -1.29 -0.70
CA SER A 236 15.76 -0.63 -1.82
C SER A 236 15.09 0.67 -1.35
N LEU A 237 14.71 1.53 -2.29
CA LEU A 237 14.05 2.80 -1.95
C LEU A 237 12.67 2.53 -1.31
N GLU A 238 11.95 1.53 -1.79
CA GLU A 238 10.68 1.04 -1.24
C GLU A 238 10.84 0.58 0.23
N GLU A 239 11.92 -0.16 0.53
CA GLU A 239 12.22 -0.60 1.90
C GLU A 239 12.57 0.56 2.83
N LEU A 240 13.29 1.56 2.33
CA LEU A 240 13.59 2.78 3.09
C LEU A 240 12.29 3.47 3.47
N LEU A 241 11.45 3.84 2.50
CA LEU A 241 10.16 4.51 2.72
C LEU A 241 9.27 3.72 3.69
N HIS A 242 9.24 2.38 3.56
CA HIS A 242 8.45 1.52 4.43
C HIS A 242 8.91 1.59 5.91
N ASN A 243 10.20 1.76 6.16
CA ASN A 243 10.82 1.69 7.48
C ASN A 243 11.13 3.04 8.14
N ILE A 244 11.03 4.20 7.45
CA ILE A 244 11.30 5.53 8.04
C ILE A 244 10.60 5.73 9.39
N GLN A 245 9.29 5.45 9.46
CA GLN A 245 8.54 5.60 10.71
C GLN A 245 9.05 4.68 11.82
N ARG A 246 9.53 3.49 11.47
CA ARG A 246 10.09 2.55 12.45
C ARG A 246 11.40 3.06 13.00
N ILE A 247 12.29 3.56 12.14
CA ILE A 247 13.60 4.13 12.52
C ILE A 247 13.38 5.35 13.42
N HIS A 248 12.45 6.23 13.04
CA HIS A 248 12.01 7.35 13.88
C HIS A 248 11.52 6.88 15.24
N ASN A 249 10.61 5.90 15.28
CA ASN A 249 10.07 5.41 16.54
C ASN A 249 11.14 4.84 17.47
N MET A 250 12.26 4.33 16.94
CA MET A 250 13.39 3.86 17.74
C MET A 250 14.27 4.99 18.28
N GLY A 251 14.10 6.23 17.82
CA GLY A 251 14.90 7.38 18.24
C GLY A 251 16.13 7.65 17.36
N PHE A 252 16.32 6.93 16.25
CA PHE A 252 17.54 7.04 15.44
C PHE A 252 17.52 8.19 14.43
N LEU A 253 16.49 9.05 14.43
CA LEU A 253 16.40 10.17 13.49
C LEU A 253 16.57 11.54 14.17
N ASP A 254 17.51 11.66 15.11
CA ASP A 254 17.88 12.97 15.69
C ASP A 254 18.84 13.75 14.77
N ASN A 255 19.18 14.99 15.12
CA ASN A 255 19.99 15.86 14.27
C ASN A 255 21.46 15.43 14.16
N ASP A 256 22.00 14.80 15.21
CA ASP A 256 23.41 14.40 15.28
C ASP A 256 23.61 12.91 14.92
N SER A 257 22.53 12.18 14.60
CA SER A 257 22.58 10.76 14.29
C SER A 257 23.23 10.49 12.93
N THR A 258 24.15 9.53 12.97
CA THR A 258 24.70 8.84 11.80
C THR A 258 23.62 8.25 10.92
N THR A 259 22.58 7.64 11.50
CA THR A 259 21.44 7.05 10.79
C THR A 259 20.66 8.09 9.99
N THR A 260 20.43 9.29 10.56
CA THR A 260 19.81 10.40 9.83
C THR A 260 20.61 10.75 8.58
N SER A 261 21.93 10.89 8.73
CA SER A 261 22.84 11.23 7.63
C SER A 261 22.83 10.17 6.53
N ILE A 262 22.92 8.88 6.91
CA ILE A 262 22.85 7.75 5.98
C ILE A 262 21.50 7.76 5.26
N LEU A 263 20.38 7.86 5.98
CA LEU A 263 19.04 7.88 5.40
C LEU A 263 18.87 9.01 4.38
N VAL A 264 19.25 10.24 4.73
CA VAL A 264 19.14 11.41 3.84
C VAL A 264 19.99 11.22 2.58
N SER A 265 21.19 10.64 2.71
CA SER A 265 22.05 10.33 1.56
C SER A 265 21.41 9.30 0.62
N LEU A 266 20.76 8.27 1.18
CA LEU A 266 20.08 7.22 0.41
C LEU A 266 18.82 7.74 -0.28
N LEU A 267 18.04 8.59 0.39
CA LEU A 267 16.86 9.26 -0.21
C LEU A 267 17.24 10.20 -1.35
N SER A 268 18.50 10.66 -1.41
CA SER A 268 19.02 11.54 -2.47
C SER A 268 19.83 10.78 -3.53
N ASN A 269 19.96 9.46 -3.42
CA ASN A 269 20.80 8.66 -4.30
C ASN A 269 20.15 8.44 -5.67
N LYS A 270 20.69 9.10 -6.70
CA LYS A 270 20.15 9.08 -8.07
C LYS A 270 20.04 7.68 -8.67
N ASP A 271 20.98 6.78 -8.36
CA ASP A 271 20.98 5.42 -8.93
C ASP A 271 19.89 4.56 -8.30
N LYS A 272 19.69 4.65 -6.99
CA LYS A 272 18.59 3.97 -6.30
C LYS A 272 17.24 4.50 -6.77
N ILE A 273 17.11 5.83 -6.91
CA ILE A 273 15.87 6.46 -7.40
C ILE A 273 15.54 5.99 -8.81
N LYS A 274 16.49 6.05 -9.76
CA LYS A 274 16.27 5.63 -11.15
C LYS A 274 15.94 4.15 -11.31
N LYS A 275 16.48 3.28 -10.45
CA LYS A 275 16.20 1.83 -10.48
C LYS A 275 14.89 1.46 -9.77
N SER A 276 14.37 2.34 -8.92
CA SER A 276 13.15 2.09 -8.14
C SER A 276 11.89 2.17 -9.01
N LYS A 277 10.78 1.65 -8.49
CA LYS A 277 9.44 1.83 -9.08
C LYS A 277 8.54 2.67 -8.20
N VAL A 278 9.16 3.46 -7.32
CA VAL A 278 8.49 4.35 -6.37
C VAL A 278 7.78 5.47 -7.13
N THR A 279 6.57 5.79 -6.68
CA THR A 279 5.76 6.87 -7.24
C THR A 279 5.74 8.08 -6.32
N ALA A 280 5.48 9.26 -6.87
CA ALA A 280 5.36 10.48 -6.08
C ALA A 280 4.27 10.36 -5.00
N LEU A 281 3.18 9.64 -5.28
CA LEU A 281 2.14 9.35 -4.30
C LEU A 281 2.68 8.55 -3.09
N GLU A 282 3.49 7.52 -3.33
CA GLU A 282 4.06 6.70 -2.26
C GLU A 282 4.99 7.50 -1.35
N VAL A 283 5.84 8.36 -1.94
CA VAL A 283 6.72 9.28 -1.19
C VAL A 283 5.90 10.27 -0.39
N TYR A 284 4.87 10.88 -1.00
CA TYR A 284 4.00 11.85 -0.33
C TYR A 284 3.22 11.23 0.84
N ILE A 285 2.68 10.02 0.66
CA ILE A 285 2.04 9.25 1.74
C ILE A 285 3.04 9.00 2.88
N THR A 286 4.27 8.62 2.54
CA THR A 286 5.33 8.38 3.54
C THR A 286 5.68 9.65 4.29
N MET A 287 5.83 10.77 3.58
CA MET A 287 6.10 12.09 4.15
C MET A 287 4.98 12.55 5.10
N ALA A 288 3.72 12.41 4.70
CA ALA A 288 2.57 12.77 5.52
C ALA A 288 2.48 11.89 6.79
N ASN A 289 2.71 10.59 6.65
CA ASN A 289 2.76 9.66 7.78
C ASN A 289 3.89 10.00 8.75
N TYR A 290 5.09 10.27 8.23
CA TYR A 290 6.24 10.66 9.02
C TYR A 290 6.01 11.98 9.77
N SER A 291 5.49 13.00 9.08
CA SER A 291 5.14 14.30 9.66
C SER A 291 4.13 14.16 10.82
N LYS A 292 3.20 13.22 10.72
CA LYS A 292 2.19 12.93 11.76
C LYS A 292 2.60 11.83 12.73
N LYS A 293 3.85 11.36 12.68
CA LYS A 293 4.41 10.32 13.55
C LYS A 293 3.56 9.05 13.62
N SER A 294 2.86 8.73 12.53
CA SER A 294 1.86 7.67 12.51
C SER A 294 1.77 7.03 11.14
N LYS A 295 1.58 5.70 11.13
CA LYS A 295 1.31 4.90 9.94
C LYS A 295 -0.06 4.24 10.08
N PRO A 296 -0.82 4.03 9.00
CA PRO A 296 -2.05 3.26 9.06
C PRO A 296 -1.82 1.88 9.70
N MET A 297 -2.59 1.57 10.74
CA MET A 297 -2.53 0.31 11.48
C MET A 297 -3.85 -0.43 11.39
N LYS A 298 -3.80 -1.77 11.49
CA LYS A 298 -5.02 -2.56 11.73
C LYS A 298 -5.70 -2.11 13.01
N TYR A 299 -7.03 -2.11 13.04
CA TYR A 299 -7.82 -1.64 14.19
C TYR A 299 -7.35 -2.24 15.52
N GLU A 300 -7.13 -3.55 15.58
CA GLU A 300 -6.62 -4.23 16.77
C GLU A 300 -5.26 -3.69 17.23
N LYS A 301 -4.32 -3.49 16.29
CA LYS A 301 -3.00 -2.92 16.58
C LYS A 301 -3.08 -1.46 17.00
N ALA A 302 -3.98 -0.69 16.39
CA ALA A 302 -4.21 0.71 16.75
C ALA A 302 -4.75 0.82 18.18
N LYS A 303 -5.68 -0.06 18.57
CA LYS A 303 -6.19 -0.12 19.95
C LYS A 303 -5.06 -0.42 20.94
N VAL A 304 -4.24 -1.45 20.66
CA VAL A 304 -3.08 -1.78 21.51
C VAL A 304 -2.06 -0.64 21.57
N ALA A 305 -1.81 0.04 20.46
CA ALA A 305 -0.90 1.19 20.41
C ALA A 305 -1.41 2.35 21.26
N LEU A 306 -2.71 2.64 21.23
CA LEU A 306 -3.35 3.67 22.04
C LEU A 306 -3.30 3.32 23.53
N GLU A 307 -3.56 2.06 23.90
CA GLU A 307 -3.39 1.60 25.28
C GLU A 307 -1.93 1.74 25.75
N ARG A 308 -0.96 1.43 24.88
CA ARG A 308 0.47 1.61 25.17
C ARG A 308 0.86 3.09 25.29
N GLU A 309 0.30 3.96 24.47
CA GLU A 309 0.50 5.40 24.57
C GLU A 309 -0.04 5.94 25.90
N ALA A 310 -1.27 5.61 26.26
CA ALA A 310 -1.87 6.03 27.54
C ALA A 310 -1.02 5.57 28.74
N ARG A 311 -0.51 4.33 28.72
CA ARG A 311 0.39 3.82 29.76
C ARG A 311 1.76 4.52 29.80
N ARG A 312 2.24 5.04 28.67
CA ARG A 312 3.49 5.83 28.64
C ARG A 312 3.29 7.22 29.21
N ARG A 313 2.16 7.87 28.89
CA ARG A 313 1.83 9.21 29.37
C ARG A 313 1.75 9.30 30.90
N THR A 314 1.43 8.22 31.61
CA THR A 314 1.48 8.20 33.09
C THR A 314 2.89 8.25 33.68
N ARG A 315 3.92 8.06 32.85
CA ARG A 315 5.35 8.02 33.24
C ARG A 315 6.15 9.17 32.62
N GLN A 316 5.49 10.11 31.96
CA GLN A 316 6.12 11.24 31.28
C GLN A 316 5.57 12.56 31.83
N ILE A 317 6.41 13.59 31.81
CA ILE A 317 6.01 14.98 32.04
C ILE A 317 6.14 15.72 30.72
N PHE A 318 5.17 16.57 30.42
CA PHE A 318 5.23 17.44 29.25
C PHE A 318 6.12 18.64 29.54
N ASP A 319 7.15 18.81 28.74
CA ASP A 319 8.04 19.96 28.78
C ASP A 319 7.52 21.04 27.83
N THR A 320 7.10 22.17 28.40
CA THR A 320 6.54 23.30 27.67
C THR A 320 7.57 24.10 26.88
N GLU A 321 8.86 24.00 27.22
CA GLU A 321 9.91 24.73 26.50
C GLU A 321 10.26 24.03 25.18
N THR A 322 10.34 22.70 25.22
CA THR A 322 10.66 21.89 24.04
C THR A 322 9.42 21.41 23.29
N ASP A 323 8.21 21.59 23.84
CA ASP A 323 6.94 21.04 23.33
C ASP A 323 7.00 19.51 23.21
N THR A 324 7.75 18.84 24.10
CA THR A 324 7.98 17.40 24.06
C THR A 324 7.63 16.68 25.36
N TRP A 325 7.40 15.37 25.27
CA TRP A 325 7.18 14.52 26.43
C TRP A 325 8.50 13.90 26.89
N VAL A 326 8.89 14.17 28.13
CA VAL A 326 10.13 13.69 28.75
C VAL A 326 9.80 12.64 29.81
N TRP A 327 10.62 11.59 29.90
CA TRP A 327 10.44 10.54 30.92
C TRP A 327 10.72 11.04 32.33
N ILE A 328 9.94 10.59 33.31
CA ILE A 328 10.18 10.89 34.72
C ILE A 328 11.39 10.06 35.19
N THR A 329 12.56 10.68 35.31
CA THR A 329 13.77 10.03 35.81
C THR A 329 13.62 9.77 37.31
N THR A 330 13.39 8.52 37.71
CA THR A 330 13.41 8.13 39.13
C THR A 330 14.78 7.59 39.52
N LYS A 331 15.20 7.81 40.78
CA LYS A 331 16.47 7.29 41.32
C LYS A 331 16.63 5.75 41.21
N ARG A 332 15.53 5.00 40.99
CA ARG A 332 15.53 3.53 40.90
C ARG A 332 15.78 2.99 39.49
N HIS A 333 15.55 3.77 38.44
CA HIS A 333 15.73 3.31 37.06
C HIS A 333 16.39 4.35 36.13
N PRO A 334 17.70 4.64 36.30
CA PRO A 334 18.45 5.49 35.36
C PRO A 334 18.45 4.95 33.92
N ARG A 335 18.32 3.62 33.75
CA ARG A 335 18.30 2.93 32.44
C ARG A 335 16.96 3.01 31.70
N GLU A 336 15.89 3.54 32.31
CA GLU A 336 14.58 3.71 31.65
C GLU A 336 14.52 4.96 30.75
N ALA A 337 15.51 5.85 30.81
CA ALA A 337 15.64 6.99 29.90
C ALA A 337 16.11 6.58 28.49
N LYS A 338 15.48 5.55 27.90
CA LYS A 338 15.57 5.35 26.45
C LYS A 338 14.71 6.42 25.80
N ASN A 339 15.35 7.40 25.15
CA ASN A 339 14.68 8.42 24.36
C ASN A 339 14.06 7.74 23.12
N TRP A 340 12.79 7.33 23.24
CA TRP A 340 12.05 6.79 22.12
C TRP A 340 11.63 7.93 21.18
N GLY A 341 12.01 7.85 19.91
CA GLY A 341 11.67 8.92 18.97
C GLY A 341 10.17 9.04 18.66
N ILE A 342 9.33 8.09 19.09
CA ILE A 342 7.86 8.21 19.01
C ILE A 342 7.35 9.53 19.62
N ASP A 343 8.02 10.01 20.67
CA ASP A 343 7.63 11.22 21.39
C ASP A 343 8.34 12.48 20.86
N GLN A 344 9.38 12.30 20.03
CA GLN A 344 10.15 13.39 19.42
C GLN A 344 9.47 13.93 18.16
N PRO A 345 9.72 15.20 17.78
CA PRO A 345 9.25 15.72 16.50
C PRO A 345 9.96 15.03 15.32
N PRO A 346 9.33 14.95 14.14
CA PRO A 346 9.99 14.45 12.93
C PRO A 346 11.20 15.33 12.55
N ASN A 347 12.29 14.70 12.14
CA ASN A 347 13.50 15.39 11.71
C ASN A 347 13.27 16.27 10.46
N PRO A 348 13.57 17.58 10.50
CA PRO A 348 13.39 18.49 9.36
C PRO A 348 14.22 18.13 8.12
N ALA A 349 15.43 17.58 8.29
CA ALA A 349 16.28 17.18 7.17
C ALA A 349 15.68 16.00 6.42
N VAL A 350 15.09 15.04 7.14
CA VAL A 350 14.38 13.90 6.53
C VAL A 350 13.13 14.36 5.81
N LEU A 351 12.35 15.28 6.38
CA LEU A 351 11.18 15.86 5.70
C LEU A 351 11.58 16.60 4.41
N THR A 352 12.67 17.37 4.47
CA THR A 352 13.21 18.08 3.30
C THR A 352 13.68 17.10 2.22
N ALA A 353 14.36 16.02 2.60
CA ALA A 353 14.79 14.98 1.68
C ALA A 353 13.60 14.27 1.02
N LEU A 354 12.55 13.95 1.78
CA LEU A 354 11.33 13.36 1.24
C LEU A 354 10.61 14.30 0.27
N ASN A 355 10.53 15.60 0.58
CA ASN A 355 9.94 16.60 -0.30
C ASN A 355 10.70 16.66 -1.65
N LYS A 356 12.04 16.75 -1.60
CA LYS A 356 12.87 16.67 -2.82
C LYS A 356 12.68 15.34 -3.57
N LEU A 357 12.48 14.24 -2.86
CA LEU A 357 12.25 12.94 -3.48
C LEU A 357 10.91 12.86 -4.22
N VAL A 358 9.87 13.57 -3.76
CA VAL A 358 8.62 13.74 -4.52
C VAL A 358 8.93 14.34 -5.89
N ASP A 359 9.77 15.37 -5.94
CA ASP A 359 10.18 16.02 -7.20
C ASP A 359 10.96 15.11 -8.16
N LEU A 360 11.76 14.19 -7.61
CA LEU A 360 12.54 13.25 -8.40
C LEU A 360 11.73 12.04 -8.88
N THR A 361 10.53 11.82 -8.35
CA THR A 361 9.72 10.62 -8.62
C THR A 361 8.55 10.84 -9.59
N TRP A 362 8.29 12.09 -9.99
CA TRP A 362 7.18 12.44 -10.89
C TRP A 362 7.18 11.67 -12.22
N ALA A 363 8.35 11.45 -12.82
CA ALA A 363 8.51 10.87 -14.16
C ALA A 363 9.28 9.53 -14.18
N LEU A 364 9.41 8.85 -13.04
CA LEU A 364 10.16 7.58 -12.96
C LEU A 364 9.41 6.40 -13.60
N THR A 365 8.08 6.43 -13.57
CA THR A 365 7.26 5.37 -14.18
C THR A 365 7.08 5.64 -15.67
N PRO A 366 7.05 4.59 -16.52
CA PRO A 366 6.86 4.76 -17.95
C PRO A 366 5.48 5.39 -18.23
N PRO A 367 5.37 6.30 -19.23
CA PRO A 367 4.10 6.87 -19.63
C PRO A 367 3.22 5.83 -20.33
N THR A 368 1.91 6.02 -20.23
CA THR A 368 0.91 5.24 -20.98
C THR A 368 0.67 5.81 -22.38
N ASN A 369 1.04 7.08 -22.60
CA ASN A 369 0.79 7.86 -23.83
C ASN A 369 -0.70 8.09 -24.16
N ALA A 370 -1.58 7.95 -23.17
CA ALA A 370 -3.00 8.28 -23.31
C ALA A 370 -3.25 9.80 -23.19
N ARG A 371 -4.37 10.28 -23.76
CA ARG A 371 -4.88 11.64 -23.56
C ARG A 371 -5.84 11.68 -22.37
N TYR A 372 -5.46 12.41 -21.34
CA TYR A 372 -6.19 12.47 -20.08
C TYR A 372 -7.01 13.76 -19.95
N LEU A 373 -8.24 13.63 -19.46
CA LEU A 373 -8.97 14.72 -18.80
C LEU A 373 -9.14 14.37 -17.32
N ILE A 374 -8.44 15.09 -16.45
CA ILE A 374 -8.46 14.87 -15.00
C ILE A 374 -9.26 15.99 -14.36
N THR A 375 -10.38 15.66 -13.72
CA THR A 375 -11.27 16.61 -13.05
C THR A 375 -11.29 16.37 -11.55
N MET A 376 -11.04 17.42 -10.77
CA MET A 376 -10.91 17.34 -9.32
C MET A 376 -11.95 18.21 -8.61
N ASP A 377 -12.54 17.68 -7.52
CA ASP A 377 -13.22 18.53 -6.54
C ASP A 377 -12.14 19.24 -5.71
N MET A 378 -12.27 20.56 -5.54
CA MET A 378 -11.31 21.38 -4.79
C MET A 378 -11.99 22.22 -3.70
N ARG A 379 -13.25 21.90 -3.39
CA ARG A 379 -14.00 22.58 -2.32
C ARG A 379 -13.43 22.25 -0.95
N HIS A 380 -13.84 23.02 0.07
CA HIS A 380 -13.36 22.86 1.45
C HIS A 380 -13.46 21.44 2.00
N HIS A 381 -14.44 20.64 1.57
CA HIS A 381 -14.61 19.25 2.01
C HIS A 381 -13.44 18.32 1.64
N MET A 382 -12.63 18.69 0.65
CA MET A 382 -11.45 17.93 0.23
C MET A 382 -10.25 18.16 1.17
N PHE A 383 -10.28 19.21 1.99
CA PHE A 383 -9.15 19.64 2.82
C PHE A 383 -9.50 19.70 4.30
N LYS A 384 -10.72 20.14 4.64
CA LYS A 384 -11.21 20.35 6.00
C LYS A 384 -12.14 19.24 6.44
N GLY A 385 -12.08 18.89 7.72
CA GLY A 385 -12.95 17.87 8.30
C GLY A 385 -14.42 18.29 8.23
N ARG A 386 -15.33 17.30 8.24
CA ARG A 386 -16.76 17.52 7.97
C ARG A 386 -17.41 18.57 8.86
N HIS A 387 -17.00 18.64 10.13
CA HIS A 387 -17.53 19.60 11.11
C HIS A 387 -17.18 21.05 10.80
N PHE A 388 -16.15 21.30 10.00
CA PHE A 388 -15.66 22.63 9.63
C PHE A 388 -16.18 23.11 8.27
N CYS A 389 -16.98 22.29 7.61
CA CYS A 389 -17.54 22.61 6.31
C CYS A 389 -19.02 22.95 6.42
N LYS A 390 -19.46 24.02 5.74
CA LYS A 390 -20.88 24.29 5.57
C LYS A 390 -21.49 23.22 4.67
N THR A 391 -22.68 22.73 5.00
CA THR A 391 -23.42 21.82 4.10
C THR A 391 -23.75 22.58 2.82
N PHE A 392 -23.39 22.04 1.66
CA PHE A 392 -23.84 22.58 0.39
C PHE A 392 -25.33 22.25 0.24
N THR A 393 -26.19 23.21 0.55
CA THR A 393 -27.62 23.15 0.26
C THR A 393 -27.87 24.00 -0.96
N VAL A 394 -28.43 23.40 -2.02
CA VAL A 394 -29.01 24.17 -3.13
C VAL A 394 -30.01 25.15 -2.51
N PRO A 395 -29.93 26.47 -2.79
CA PRO A 395 -30.89 27.40 -2.24
C PRO A 395 -32.28 27.00 -2.73
N ALA A 396 -33.09 26.46 -1.82
CA ALA A 396 -34.49 26.21 -2.10
C ALA A 396 -35.14 27.55 -2.49
N LYS A 397 -35.92 27.56 -3.57
CA LYS A 397 -36.84 28.68 -3.85
C LYS A 397 -37.60 28.97 -2.55
N LYS A 398 -37.51 30.22 -2.07
CA LYS A 398 -38.01 30.70 -0.77
C LYS A 398 -39.34 30.04 -0.40
N GLY A 399 -39.32 29.18 0.61
CA GLY A 399 -40.52 28.49 1.08
C GLY A 399 -40.31 27.75 2.39
N LYS A 400 -40.68 28.43 3.49
CA LYS A 400 -40.92 27.96 4.86
C LYS A 400 -39.71 27.78 5.81
N LYS A 401 -39.77 28.58 6.89
CA LYS A 401 -38.92 28.57 8.09
C LYS A 401 -39.02 27.23 8.82
N ALA A 402 -37.88 26.63 9.18
CA ALA A 402 -37.82 25.51 10.11
C ALA A 402 -37.68 26.02 11.55
N ALA A 403 -38.50 25.48 12.45
CA ALA A 403 -38.54 25.81 13.88
C ALA A 403 -37.33 25.26 14.64
N ALA A 404 -36.85 26.03 15.62
CA ALA A 404 -35.75 25.66 16.51
C ALA A 404 -36.17 24.57 17.50
N LYS A 405 -35.27 23.62 17.79
CA LYS A 405 -35.40 22.64 18.88
C LYS A 405 -34.67 23.12 20.14
N PRO A 406 -35.15 22.78 21.35
CA PRO A 406 -34.60 23.27 22.61
C PRO A 406 -33.34 22.51 23.06
N ALA A 407 -32.50 23.17 23.86
CA ALA A 407 -31.25 22.67 24.42
C ALA A 407 -31.46 21.78 25.66
N PRO A 408 -30.60 20.78 25.93
CA PRO A 408 -30.64 20.00 27.17
C PRO A 408 -29.80 20.65 28.30
N PRO A 409 -30.09 20.32 29.57
CA PRO A 409 -29.56 21.03 30.73
C PRO A 409 -28.12 20.63 31.08
N ALA A 410 -27.42 21.58 31.72
CA ALA A 410 -26.06 21.44 32.23
C ALA A 410 -26.00 20.58 33.50
N GLY A 411 -25.07 19.63 33.53
CA GLY A 411 -24.70 18.84 34.72
C GLY A 411 -23.18 18.76 34.84
N GLY A 412 -22.69 18.98 36.07
CA GLY A 412 -21.31 19.33 36.41
C GLY A 412 -20.26 18.22 36.47
N GLY A 413 -19.11 18.61 37.02
CA GLY A 413 -17.76 18.05 36.84
C GLY A 413 -17.52 16.60 37.23
N ASP A 414 -16.55 15.97 36.55
CA ASP A 414 -15.33 15.45 37.19
C ASP A 414 -14.28 14.99 36.17
N ALA A 415 -13.01 15.19 36.55
CA ALA A 415 -11.77 14.71 35.97
C ALA A 415 -11.46 15.02 34.48
N ASP A 416 -10.48 15.92 34.27
CA ASP A 416 -9.78 16.15 33.00
C ASP A 416 -9.06 14.88 32.52
N THR A 417 -9.83 13.95 31.97
CA THR A 417 -9.36 13.15 30.85
C THR A 417 -9.53 14.01 29.63
N GLU A 418 -8.44 14.56 29.11
CA GLU A 418 -8.41 15.28 27.85
C GLU A 418 -8.90 14.36 26.72
N LYS A 419 -10.22 14.26 26.55
CA LYS A 419 -10.85 13.54 25.46
C LYS A 419 -10.49 14.33 24.21
N LYS A 420 -9.44 13.90 23.47
CA LYS A 420 -9.13 14.40 22.13
C LYS A 420 -10.44 14.65 21.41
N SER A 421 -10.74 15.92 21.14
CA SER A 421 -12.03 16.31 20.58
C SER A 421 -12.25 15.50 19.31
N LYS A 422 -13.42 14.86 19.15
CA LYS A 422 -13.76 14.09 17.93
C LYS A 422 -13.86 14.97 16.67
N LYS A 423 -13.57 16.28 16.77
CA LYS A 423 -13.61 17.22 15.66
C LYS A 423 -12.28 17.16 14.91
N HIS A 424 -12.24 16.34 13.86
CA HIS A 424 -11.11 16.31 12.94
C HIS A 424 -11.03 17.63 12.17
N LEU A 425 -9.91 18.34 12.27
CA LEU A 425 -9.67 19.62 11.59
C LEU A 425 -9.52 19.45 10.08
N LEU A 426 -8.84 18.38 9.67
CA LEU A 426 -8.57 18.06 8.26
C LEU A 426 -9.48 16.93 7.77
N ALA A 427 -9.73 16.91 6.46
CA ALA A 427 -10.33 15.77 5.81
C ALA A 427 -9.30 14.64 5.69
N GLU A 428 -9.76 13.40 5.78
CA GLU A 428 -8.89 12.23 5.80
C GLU A 428 -9.19 11.35 4.59
N CYS A 429 -8.15 10.96 3.85
CA CYS A 429 -8.28 9.92 2.86
C CYS A 429 -8.59 8.58 3.54
N PHE A 430 -9.44 7.80 2.90
CA PHE A 430 -9.65 6.43 3.32
C PHE A 430 -8.34 5.64 3.15
N TYR A 431 -8.03 4.80 4.15
CA TYR A 431 -6.77 4.03 4.31
C TYR A 431 -5.48 4.83 4.58
N ASN A 432 -5.45 6.14 4.31
CA ASN A 432 -4.32 7.02 4.63
C ASN A 432 -4.81 8.29 5.33
N VAL A 433 -5.01 8.20 6.65
CA VAL A 433 -5.64 9.24 7.47
C VAL A 433 -4.83 10.55 7.52
N ASN A 434 -3.52 10.49 7.30
CA ASN A 434 -2.63 11.65 7.35
C ASN A 434 -2.61 12.47 6.04
N VAL A 435 -3.26 11.98 4.99
CA VAL A 435 -3.34 12.65 3.69
C VAL A 435 -4.75 13.17 3.46
N THR A 436 -4.88 14.45 3.08
CA THR A 436 -6.19 15.00 2.72
C THR A 436 -6.59 14.59 1.30
N PRO A 437 -7.90 14.39 1.02
CA PRO A 437 -8.40 14.14 -0.34
C PRO A 437 -7.90 15.11 -1.40
N GLY A 438 -7.85 16.41 -1.07
CA GLY A 438 -7.40 17.45 -1.99
C GLY A 438 -5.93 17.29 -2.38
N HIS A 439 -5.06 17.09 -1.39
CA HIS A 439 -3.63 16.86 -1.65
C HIS A 439 -3.40 15.56 -2.43
N ALA A 440 -4.12 14.49 -2.09
CA ALA A 440 -4.05 13.25 -2.85
C ALA A 440 -4.42 13.43 -4.33
N ALA A 441 -5.48 14.21 -4.61
CA ALA A 441 -5.91 14.51 -5.96
C ALA A 441 -4.85 15.33 -6.71
N ILE A 442 -4.29 16.36 -6.07
CA ILE A 442 -3.24 17.20 -6.66
C ILE A 442 -1.99 16.37 -6.98
N VAL A 443 -1.50 15.56 -6.04
CA VAL A 443 -0.30 14.71 -6.26
C VAL A 443 -0.52 13.78 -7.44
N LEU A 444 -1.66 13.10 -7.52
CA LEU A 444 -1.98 12.20 -8.64
C LEU A 444 -2.11 12.94 -9.97
N ALA A 445 -2.75 14.11 -9.97
CA ALA A 445 -2.91 14.93 -11.17
C ALA A 445 -1.57 15.46 -11.68
N LEU A 446 -0.70 15.97 -10.79
CA LEU A 446 0.64 16.45 -11.14
C LEU A 446 1.54 15.31 -11.61
N GLN A 447 1.43 14.12 -11.01
CA GLN A 447 2.17 12.95 -11.46
C GLN A 447 1.83 12.60 -12.91
N LEU A 448 0.55 12.58 -13.27
CA LEU A 448 0.12 12.35 -14.65
C LEU A 448 0.50 13.51 -15.58
N LEU A 449 0.31 14.77 -15.16
CA LEU A 449 0.66 15.96 -15.95
C LEU A 449 2.15 15.99 -16.34
N LYS A 450 3.04 15.64 -15.39
CA LYS A 450 4.50 15.65 -15.61
C LYS A 450 4.97 14.45 -16.41
N ARG A 451 4.30 13.30 -16.27
CA ARG A 451 4.67 12.04 -16.94
C ARG A 451 4.13 11.95 -18.37
N GLU A 452 2.92 12.41 -18.63
CA GLU A 452 2.20 12.20 -19.89
C GLU A 452 2.23 13.43 -20.79
N ASN A 453 2.19 13.24 -22.11
CA ASN A 453 2.28 14.35 -23.07
C ASN A 453 0.95 15.11 -23.24
N HIS A 454 -0.20 14.49 -22.99
CA HIS A 454 -1.51 15.08 -23.23
C HIS A 454 -2.41 14.96 -22.00
N VAL A 455 -2.38 16.00 -21.15
CA VAL A 455 -3.17 16.04 -19.92
C VAL A 455 -3.82 17.41 -19.80
N ASP A 456 -5.15 17.42 -19.76
CA ASP A 456 -5.93 18.59 -19.37
C ASP A 456 -6.38 18.40 -17.92
N LEU A 457 -6.04 19.38 -17.07
CA LEU A 457 -6.49 19.43 -15.68
C LEU A 457 -7.71 20.34 -15.55
N ALA A 458 -8.69 19.91 -14.78
CA ALA A 458 -9.94 20.61 -14.60
C ALA A 458 -10.43 20.57 -13.14
N VAL A 459 -11.28 21.52 -12.80
CA VAL A 459 -12.04 21.51 -11.54
C VAL A 459 -13.54 21.52 -11.81
N PHE A 460 -14.33 20.97 -10.88
CA PHE A 460 -15.79 21.04 -10.96
C PHE A 460 -16.31 22.46 -10.64
N THR A 461 -17.24 22.94 -11.45
CA THR A 461 -17.88 24.26 -11.33
C THR A 461 -19.39 24.14 -11.31
N GLU A 462 -20.11 25.25 -11.05
CA GLU A 462 -21.58 25.24 -11.10
C GLU A 462 -22.12 24.89 -12.50
N GLU A 463 -21.41 25.32 -13.55
CA GLU A 463 -21.80 25.13 -14.95
C GLU A 463 -21.23 23.85 -15.59
N GLY A 464 -20.39 23.10 -14.87
CA GLY A 464 -19.79 21.86 -15.36
C GLY A 464 -18.35 21.71 -14.89
N ILE A 465 -17.39 22.02 -15.76
CA ILE A 465 -15.96 22.02 -15.44
C ILE A 465 -15.25 23.25 -15.98
N GLN A 466 -14.14 23.62 -15.34
CA GLN A 466 -13.22 24.65 -15.80
C GLN A 466 -11.83 24.04 -15.95
N ILE A 467 -11.22 24.20 -17.13
CA ILE A 467 -9.83 23.80 -17.36
C ILE A 467 -8.92 24.78 -16.61
N VAL A 468 -7.95 24.24 -15.88
CA VAL A 468 -6.94 24.99 -15.14
C VAL A 468 -5.59 24.70 -15.78
N SER A 469 -4.97 25.72 -16.36
CA SER A 469 -3.63 25.60 -16.93
C SER A 469 -2.58 25.60 -15.83
N VAL A 470 -1.74 24.56 -15.81
CA VAL A 470 -0.63 24.42 -14.86
C VAL A 470 0.64 24.17 -15.65
N GLU A 471 1.71 24.91 -15.35
CA GLU A 471 3.01 24.66 -15.95
C GLU A 471 3.57 23.30 -15.50
N ARG A 472 4.32 22.60 -16.37
CA ARG A 472 4.83 21.25 -16.03
C ARG A 472 6.02 21.27 -15.07
N ASN A 473 6.75 22.37 -15.00
CA ASN A 473 7.86 22.59 -14.07
C ASN A 473 7.40 22.74 -12.60
N PHE A 474 6.09 22.79 -12.35
CA PHE A 474 5.48 23.09 -11.07
C PHE A 474 5.80 22.06 -9.97
N SER A 475 6.37 22.48 -8.84
CA SER A 475 6.81 21.57 -7.75
C SER A 475 6.20 21.86 -6.38
N ASN A 476 5.53 23.00 -6.18
CA ASN A 476 5.01 23.38 -4.86
C ASN A 476 3.54 22.99 -4.64
N MET A 477 3.29 22.02 -3.75
CA MET A 477 1.95 21.54 -3.41
C MET A 477 0.98 22.64 -2.95
N GLU A 478 1.45 23.61 -2.14
CA GLU A 478 0.61 24.66 -1.57
C GLU A 478 0.15 25.66 -2.63
N GLU A 479 1.04 25.97 -3.57
CA GLU A 479 0.73 26.83 -4.70
C GLU A 479 -0.25 26.12 -5.65
N ALA A 480 -0.13 24.79 -5.85
CA ALA A 480 -1.10 24.03 -6.64
C ALA A 480 -2.47 24.07 -5.96
N GLU A 481 -2.51 23.85 -4.64
CA GLU A 481 -3.74 23.99 -3.88
C GLU A 481 -4.35 25.38 -4.11
N PHE A 482 -3.58 26.46 -3.96
CA PHE A 482 -4.06 27.82 -4.15
C PHE A 482 -4.63 28.04 -5.57
N LEU A 483 -3.89 27.63 -6.59
CA LEU A 483 -4.29 27.75 -8.00
C LEU A 483 -5.62 27.04 -8.26
N PHE A 484 -5.72 25.77 -7.89
CA PHE A 484 -6.92 24.97 -8.13
C PHE A 484 -8.11 25.46 -7.29
N ARG A 485 -7.87 26.00 -6.09
CA ARG A 485 -8.93 26.49 -5.20
C ARG A 485 -9.43 27.89 -5.55
N ASN A 486 -8.66 28.69 -6.28
CA ASN A 486 -9.07 30.00 -6.78
C ASN A 486 -9.97 29.93 -8.03
N ALA A 487 -10.11 28.76 -8.64
CA ALA A 487 -11.04 28.56 -9.74
C ALA A 487 -12.52 28.65 -9.28
N ASN A 488 -13.46 28.66 -10.23
CA ASN A 488 -14.89 28.80 -9.93
C ASN A 488 -15.52 27.50 -9.40
N LEU A 489 -15.13 27.11 -8.19
CA LEU A 489 -15.53 25.83 -7.59
C LEU A 489 -17.05 25.75 -7.40
N GLY A 490 -17.62 24.60 -7.75
CA GLY A 490 -19.06 24.38 -7.61
C GLY A 490 -19.45 22.93 -7.42
N ARG A 491 -20.71 22.63 -7.73
CA ARG A 491 -21.26 21.27 -7.63
C ARG A 491 -20.45 20.24 -8.42
N VAL A 492 -20.43 19.02 -7.90
CA VAL A 492 -19.79 17.88 -8.56
C VAL A 492 -20.80 17.13 -9.42
N GLN A 493 -20.55 17.10 -10.73
CA GLN A 493 -21.30 16.33 -11.71
C GLN A 493 -20.34 15.42 -12.47
N LEU A 494 -20.40 14.11 -12.21
CA LEU A 494 -19.39 13.15 -12.69
C LEU A 494 -19.38 12.98 -14.23
N ASP A 495 -20.45 13.34 -14.92
CA ASP A 495 -20.56 13.30 -16.38
C ASP A 495 -20.15 14.63 -17.05
N ALA A 496 -20.01 15.73 -16.28
CA ALA A 496 -19.64 17.03 -16.82
C ALA A 496 -18.34 17.05 -17.66
N PRO A 497 -17.27 16.32 -17.31
CA PRO A 497 -16.06 16.27 -18.13
C PRO A 497 -16.29 15.63 -19.51
N ILE A 498 -17.13 14.59 -19.58
CA ILE A 498 -17.48 13.93 -20.83
C ILE A 498 -18.32 14.88 -21.69
N ASN A 499 -19.31 15.54 -21.09
CA ASN A 499 -20.15 16.53 -21.78
C ASN A 499 -19.32 17.71 -22.29
N TYR A 500 -18.32 18.16 -21.51
CA TYR A 500 -17.37 19.18 -21.93
C TYR A 500 -16.56 18.72 -23.15
N ALA A 501 -16.03 17.50 -23.13
CA ALA A 501 -15.27 16.96 -24.26
C ALA A 501 -16.12 16.87 -25.53
N MET A 502 -17.37 16.40 -25.41
CA MET A 502 -18.32 16.33 -26.53
C MET A 502 -18.66 17.72 -27.08
N LYS A 503 -19.01 18.68 -26.21
CA LYS A 503 -19.39 20.05 -26.62
C LYS A 503 -18.26 20.80 -27.31
N ASN A 504 -17.01 20.57 -26.87
CA ASN A 504 -15.84 21.24 -27.41
C ASN A 504 -15.11 20.40 -28.48
N HIS A 505 -15.68 19.25 -28.90
CA HIS A 505 -15.07 18.32 -29.86
C HIS A 505 -13.64 17.90 -29.51
N LYS A 506 -13.30 17.84 -28.21
CA LYS A 506 -11.98 17.39 -27.73
C LYS A 506 -11.96 15.87 -27.59
N LYS A 507 -10.86 15.25 -28.02
CA LYS A 507 -10.66 13.81 -27.94
C LYS A 507 -9.79 13.47 -26.73
N TYR A 508 -10.34 12.68 -25.80
CA TYR A 508 -9.62 12.10 -24.68
C TYR A 508 -9.75 10.58 -24.71
N ASP A 509 -8.70 9.91 -24.29
CA ASP A 509 -8.68 8.44 -24.17
C ASP A 509 -9.11 8.02 -22.77
N VAL A 510 -8.93 8.87 -21.75
CA VAL A 510 -9.25 8.54 -20.36
C VAL A 510 -9.81 9.76 -19.64
N PHE A 511 -10.88 9.53 -18.88
CA PHE A 511 -11.45 10.50 -17.95
C PHE A 511 -11.16 10.07 -16.50
N ILE A 512 -10.67 10.97 -15.66
CA ILE A 512 -10.44 10.70 -14.22
C ILE A 512 -11.16 11.75 -13.39
N ASN A 513 -12.08 11.33 -12.54
CA ASN A 513 -12.78 12.20 -11.58
C ASN A 513 -12.31 11.91 -10.16
N MET A 514 -11.81 12.92 -9.45
CA MET A 514 -11.34 12.79 -8.07
C MET A 514 -12.20 13.62 -7.13
N VAL A 515 -12.90 12.97 -6.20
CA VAL A 515 -13.89 13.59 -5.31
C VAL A 515 -13.78 13.05 -3.88
N ASP A 516 -14.31 13.78 -2.90
CA ASP A 516 -14.36 13.29 -1.52
C ASP A 516 -15.31 12.09 -1.40
N ARG A 517 -16.47 12.19 -2.05
CA ARG A 517 -17.50 11.17 -2.09
C ARG A 517 -18.38 11.30 -3.33
N THR A 518 -18.69 10.18 -3.96
CA THR A 518 -19.58 10.16 -5.14
C THR A 518 -21.03 10.58 -4.83
N THR A 519 -21.45 10.50 -3.56
CA THR A 519 -22.79 10.94 -3.15
C THR A 519 -22.99 12.46 -3.23
N ARG A 520 -21.98 13.27 -3.55
CA ARG A 520 -22.16 14.72 -3.80
C ARG A 520 -23.17 15.00 -4.90
N TYR A 521 -23.26 14.10 -5.89
CA TYR A 521 -24.31 14.13 -6.89
C TYR A 521 -25.74 14.12 -6.27
N MET A 522 -25.92 13.44 -5.14
CA MET A 522 -27.21 13.34 -4.45
C MET A 522 -27.58 14.61 -3.67
N GLU A 523 -26.66 15.56 -3.50
CA GLU A 523 -26.93 16.86 -2.87
C GLU A 523 -27.67 17.81 -3.82
N LEU A 524 -27.69 17.49 -5.12
CA LEU A 524 -28.47 18.22 -6.11
C LEU A 524 -29.95 17.89 -6.01
N ASP A 525 -30.80 18.90 -6.23
CA ASP A 525 -32.23 18.71 -6.45
C ASP A 525 -32.48 17.69 -7.56
N ILE A 526 -33.54 16.90 -7.43
CA ILE A 526 -33.85 15.82 -8.40
C ILE A 526 -33.94 16.36 -9.83
N ASN A 527 -34.46 17.57 -10.02
CA ASN A 527 -34.60 18.22 -11.33
C ASN A 527 -33.29 18.86 -11.82
N SER A 528 -32.33 19.09 -10.93
CA SER A 528 -31.02 19.66 -11.21
C SER A 528 -29.94 18.59 -11.36
N ARG A 529 -30.29 17.32 -11.10
CA ARG A 529 -29.46 16.14 -11.40
C ARG A 529 -29.50 15.88 -12.90
N GLY A 530 -28.57 16.47 -13.64
CA GLY A 530 -28.25 16.06 -15.01
C GLY A 530 -27.50 14.72 -15.02
N GLY A 531 -27.45 14.05 -16.16
CA GLY A 531 -26.49 12.97 -16.38
C GLY A 531 -26.75 11.62 -15.72
N ALA A 532 -25.75 10.74 -15.82
CA ALA A 532 -25.70 9.45 -15.15
C ALA A 532 -25.35 9.64 -13.66
N GLY A 533 -26.34 9.43 -12.79
CA GLY A 533 -26.15 9.42 -11.33
C GLY A 533 -25.69 8.05 -10.81
N PRO A 534 -25.34 7.97 -9.51
CA PRO A 534 -24.91 6.73 -8.90
C PRO A 534 -25.99 5.63 -8.96
N ALA A 535 -25.60 4.44 -9.41
CA ALA A 535 -26.37 3.20 -9.42
C ALA A 535 -26.59 2.66 -7.99
N VAL A 536 -27.59 3.17 -7.26
CA VAL A 536 -28.04 2.54 -6.00
C VAL A 536 -29.49 2.11 -6.09
N ALA A 537 -29.70 0.82 -5.86
CA ALA A 537 -30.97 0.08 -5.86
C ALA A 537 -31.77 0.18 -4.53
N THR A 538 -31.63 1.26 -3.76
CA THR A 538 -32.48 1.46 -2.58
C THR A 538 -33.76 2.18 -2.96
N VAL A 539 -34.81 1.37 -3.13
CA VAL A 539 -36.25 1.66 -2.94
C VAL A 539 -36.80 2.88 -3.70
N ARG A 540 -37.55 2.61 -4.77
CA ARG A 540 -38.37 3.53 -5.59
C ARG A 540 -37.62 4.53 -6.49
N ARG A 541 -36.83 4.05 -7.46
CA ARG A 541 -36.55 4.82 -8.69
C ARG A 541 -36.80 4.01 -9.96
N ARG A 542 -37.67 4.56 -10.82
CA ARG A 542 -38.15 4.03 -12.11
C ARG A 542 -37.17 4.23 -13.29
N HIS A 543 -35.88 4.47 -13.05
CA HIS A 543 -34.92 4.71 -14.12
C HIS A 543 -33.68 3.83 -13.98
N PRO A 544 -33.28 3.06 -15.03
CA PRO A 544 -32.04 2.30 -15.02
C PRO A 544 -30.84 3.25 -14.89
N PRO A 545 -29.69 2.79 -14.37
CA PRO A 545 -28.45 3.56 -14.42
C PRO A 545 -28.16 3.92 -15.88
N ARG A 546 -28.27 5.22 -16.22
CA ARG A 546 -27.92 5.70 -17.56
C ARG A 546 -26.43 5.44 -17.78
N ARG A 547 -26.08 4.73 -18.85
CA ARG A 547 -24.69 4.49 -19.24
C ARG A 547 -24.01 5.83 -19.54
N TYR A 548 -22.74 5.97 -19.15
CA TYR A 548 -21.95 7.14 -19.53
C TYR A 548 -21.89 7.22 -21.07
N PRO A 549 -22.06 8.41 -21.67
CA PRO A 549 -22.13 8.57 -23.13
C PRO A 549 -20.73 8.57 -23.76
N THR A 550 -19.88 7.62 -23.40
CA THR A 550 -18.51 7.52 -23.92
C THR A 550 -18.05 6.07 -24.02
N THR A 551 -17.25 5.79 -25.05
CA THR A 551 -16.50 4.54 -25.21
C THR A 551 -15.15 4.57 -24.48
N ALA A 552 -14.71 5.75 -24.03
CA ALA A 552 -13.44 5.94 -23.33
C ALA A 552 -13.52 5.48 -21.86
N PRO A 553 -12.47 4.84 -21.32
CA PRO A 553 -12.34 4.54 -19.90
C PRO A 553 -12.59 5.74 -18.97
N LEU A 554 -13.39 5.52 -17.92
CA LEU A 554 -13.68 6.48 -16.85
C LEU A 554 -13.21 5.93 -15.51
N VAL A 555 -12.36 6.67 -14.81
CA VAL A 555 -11.99 6.39 -13.42
C VAL A 555 -12.69 7.36 -12.49
N VAL A 556 -13.32 6.86 -11.42
CA VAL A 556 -13.89 7.69 -10.36
C VAL A 556 -13.25 7.35 -9.02
N MET A 557 -12.52 8.30 -8.47
CA MET A 557 -11.85 8.19 -7.18
C MET A 557 -12.70 8.84 -6.08
N SER A 558 -13.18 8.03 -5.15
CA SER A 558 -13.87 8.47 -3.93
C SER A 558 -12.89 8.42 -2.76
N LEU A 559 -12.26 9.55 -2.47
CA LEU A 559 -11.08 9.60 -1.62
C LEU A 559 -11.40 9.53 -0.11
N ALA A 560 -12.58 9.99 0.33
CA ALA A 560 -12.95 10.10 1.76
C ALA A 560 -14.21 9.28 2.15
N SER A 561 -14.66 8.38 1.29
CA SER A 561 -15.89 7.62 1.49
C SER A 561 -15.85 6.25 0.86
N HIS A 562 -16.22 5.22 1.62
CA HIS A 562 -16.39 3.85 1.14
C HIS A 562 -17.61 3.68 0.22
N LYS A 563 -18.58 4.61 0.30
CA LYS A 563 -19.79 4.57 -0.51
C LYS A 563 -19.46 5.07 -1.91
N VAL A 564 -19.32 4.12 -2.84
CA VAL A 564 -19.16 4.38 -4.26
C VAL A 564 -20.22 3.60 -5.02
N CYS A 565 -20.84 4.29 -5.97
CA CYS A 565 -22.01 3.80 -6.66
C CYS A 565 -21.99 4.22 -8.13
N THR A 566 -20.81 4.40 -8.73
CA THR A 566 -20.70 4.93 -10.10
C THR A 566 -21.15 3.90 -11.13
N THR A 567 -20.87 2.63 -10.87
CA THR A 567 -21.28 1.48 -11.69
C THR A 567 -21.90 0.40 -10.80
N ASP A 568 -22.86 -0.35 -11.36
CA ASP A 568 -23.37 -1.59 -10.74
C ASP A 568 -22.36 -2.74 -10.80
N GLY A 569 -21.21 -2.51 -11.45
CA GLY A 569 -20.11 -3.45 -11.59
C GLY A 569 -20.11 -4.22 -12.91
N THR A 570 -21.13 -4.03 -13.76
CA THR A 570 -21.22 -4.67 -15.09
C THR A 570 -20.49 -3.89 -16.18
N HIS A 571 -20.23 -2.59 -15.95
CA HIS A 571 -19.63 -1.72 -16.96
C HIS A 571 -18.10 -1.85 -16.99
N GLU A 572 -17.56 -2.36 -18.09
CA GLU A 572 -16.12 -2.62 -18.25
C GLU A 572 -15.27 -1.36 -18.40
N GLY A 573 -15.87 -0.27 -18.88
CA GLY A 573 -15.20 1.02 -19.09
C GLY A 573 -15.20 1.94 -17.87
N VAL A 574 -15.63 1.50 -16.69
CA VAL A 574 -15.67 2.34 -15.48
C VAL A 574 -14.91 1.66 -14.33
N LEU A 575 -13.96 2.36 -13.72
CA LEU A 575 -13.21 1.90 -12.55
C LEU A 575 -13.46 2.83 -11.35
N ASP A 576 -13.92 2.27 -10.24
CA ASP A 576 -14.04 2.97 -8.96
C ASP A 576 -12.79 2.75 -8.09
N ILE A 577 -12.21 3.80 -7.53
CA ILE A 577 -11.11 3.73 -6.56
C ILE A 577 -11.54 4.37 -5.24
N VAL A 578 -11.33 3.69 -4.12
CA VAL A 578 -11.88 4.09 -2.81
C VAL A 578 -10.79 4.45 -1.79
N GLY A 579 -10.26 5.66 -1.87
CA GLY A 579 -9.12 6.13 -1.06
C GLY A 579 -7.81 6.10 -1.84
N ILE A 580 -6.69 6.03 -1.12
CA ILE A 580 -5.34 5.97 -1.73
C ILE A 580 -4.43 4.95 -1.03
N ASP A 581 -3.47 4.42 -1.78
CA ASP A 581 -2.23 3.78 -1.31
C ASP A 581 -1.17 3.80 -2.41
N GLU A 582 0.00 3.23 -2.12
CA GLU A 582 1.16 3.17 -3.04
C GLU A 582 0.86 2.46 -4.38
N HIS A 583 -0.21 1.66 -4.45
CA HIS A 583 -0.55 0.87 -5.63
C HIS A 583 -1.51 1.55 -6.60
N VAL A 584 -2.17 2.65 -6.19
CA VAL A 584 -3.14 3.36 -7.02
C VAL A 584 -2.59 3.74 -8.40
N PRO A 585 -1.38 4.33 -8.55
CA PRO A 585 -0.85 4.66 -9.87
C PRO A 585 -0.71 3.44 -10.80
N LYS A 586 -0.23 2.32 -10.26
CA LYS A 586 -0.09 1.08 -11.03
C LYS A 586 -1.45 0.54 -11.52
N ILE A 587 -2.51 0.74 -10.73
CA ILE A 587 -3.87 0.34 -11.09
C ILE A 587 -4.44 1.25 -12.18
N LEU A 588 -4.21 2.57 -12.07
CA LEU A 588 -4.58 3.52 -13.11
C LEU A 588 -3.92 3.11 -14.44
N ASP A 589 -2.61 2.86 -14.43
CA ASP A 589 -1.88 2.46 -15.63
C ASP A 589 -2.41 1.14 -16.22
N ALA A 590 -2.63 0.12 -15.39
CA ALA A 590 -3.19 -1.16 -15.83
C ALA A 590 -4.58 -1.00 -16.48
N PHE A 591 -5.44 -0.18 -15.90
CA PHE A 591 -6.77 0.08 -16.43
C PHE A 591 -6.72 0.84 -17.76
N VAL A 592 -5.88 1.88 -17.84
CA VAL A 592 -5.70 2.70 -19.06
C VAL A 592 -5.11 1.88 -20.20
N LEU A 593 -4.15 1.00 -19.91
CA LEU A 593 -3.54 0.09 -20.89
C LEU A 593 -4.45 -1.08 -21.28
N GLY A 594 -5.69 -1.13 -20.77
CA GLY A 594 -6.66 -2.16 -21.12
C GLY A 594 -6.38 -3.53 -20.50
N GLN A 595 -5.53 -3.63 -19.48
CA GLN A 595 -5.14 -4.90 -18.85
C GLN A 595 -6.27 -5.57 -18.04
N PHE A 596 -7.44 -4.93 -17.97
CA PHE A 596 -8.66 -5.46 -17.34
C PHE A 596 -9.53 -6.21 -18.36
N LYS A 597 -9.05 -6.38 -19.59
CA LYS A 597 -9.69 -7.05 -20.72
C LYS A 597 -8.81 -8.15 -21.29
#